data_AF-A0A7V9VKY3-F1
#
_entry.id   AF-A0A7V9VKY3-F1
#
_cell.length_a   1.000
_cell.length_b   1.000
_cell.length_c   1.000
_cell.angle_alpha   90.00
_cell.angle_beta   90.00
_cell.angle_gamma   90.00
#
_symmetry.space_group_name_H-M   'P 1'
#
loop_
_entity.id
_entity.type
_entity.pdbx_description
1 polymer ?
#
loop_
_entity_poly.entity_id
_entity_poly.type
_entity_poly.pdbx_seq_one_letter_code
_entity_poly.pdbx_strand_id
1 'polypeptide(L)'
;MADEPSFAQRRLRWRLRGAWQWPTFVVLTVADGLILHLLPPLPGGFALVPALIVSSFSNLFLVAAIAPWLARRLAERDAETPLEVYSDRVGTTLLALGTVGLVITGLGNQPLVVSETERTERLGAAVRDYVRDLGAPEIQRNLETANTFPTDEDGYFRTCIALDDRTRAFCMFVDTEETPPLITRDSDQRPNAVYFNDP
;
A
#
# COMPACT_ATOMS: atom_id res chain seq x y z
N MET A 1 -30.20 45.26 26.88
CA MET A 1 -30.83 44.90 25.60
C MET A 1 -29.86 43.93 24.93
N ALA A 2 -30.11 42.63 25.02
CA ALA A 2 -29.18 41.63 24.49
C ALA A 2 -29.36 41.57 22.96
N ASP A 3 -28.32 41.87 22.19
CA ASP A 3 -28.33 41.73 20.74
C ASP A 3 -28.61 40.26 20.39
N GLU A 4 -29.78 40.01 19.78
CA GLU A 4 -30.06 38.70 19.24
C GLU A 4 -29.05 38.38 18.13
N PRO A 5 -28.37 37.22 18.16
CA PRO A 5 -27.39 36.89 17.16
C PRO A 5 -28.06 36.81 15.79
N SER A 6 -27.46 37.49 14.81
CA SER A 6 -27.97 37.57 13.45
C SER A 6 -28.12 36.16 12.86
N PHE A 7 -29.05 36.01 11.90
CA PHE A 7 -29.29 34.74 11.22
C PHE A 7 -27.98 34.13 10.65
N ALA A 8 -27.07 34.97 10.16
CA ALA A 8 -25.75 34.55 9.68
C ALA A 8 -24.90 33.91 10.80
N GLN A 9 -24.89 34.47 12.01
CA GLN A 9 -24.17 33.90 13.15
C GLN A 9 -24.80 32.59 13.64
N ARG A 10 -26.14 32.49 13.65
CA ARG A 10 -26.84 31.24 14.00
C ARG A 10 -26.53 30.14 12.97
N ARG A 11 -26.53 30.45 11.67
CA ARG A 11 -26.17 29.52 10.58
C ARG A 11 -24.70 29.11 10.61
N LEU A 12 -23.79 30.04 10.88
CA LEU A 12 -22.35 29.76 11.01
C LEU A 12 -22.08 28.88 12.23
N ARG A 13 -22.71 29.16 13.37
CA ARG A 13 -22.64 28.32 14.58
C ARG A 13 -23.19 26.92 14.35
N TRP A 14 -24.23 26.76 13.55
CA TRP A 14 -24.78 25.46 13.19
C TRP A 14 -23.82 24.66 12.30
N ARG A 15 -23.22 25.30 11.29
CA ARG A 15 -22.18 24.67 10.45
C ARG A 15 -20.93 24.28 11.24
N LEU A 16 -20.53 25.09 12.21
CA LEU A 16 -19.38 24.80 13.08
C LEU A 16 -19.67 23.70 14.11
N ARG A 17 -20.94 23.46 14.48
CA ARG A 17 -21.31 22.52 15.55
C ARG A 17 -21.82 21.15 15.07
N GLY A 18 -22.28 20.99 13.83
CA GLY A 18 -22.92 19.73 13.42
C GLY A 18 -23.29 19.59 11.95
N ALA A 19 -22.50 20.18 11.04
CA ALA A 19 -22.64 19.91 9.60
C ALA A 19 -21.29 19.52 8.98
N TRP A 20 -20.48 18.76 9.73
CA TRP A 20 -19.15 18.34 9.29
C TRP A 20 -19.18 17.05 8.49
N GLN A 21 -20.28 16.31 8.49
CA GLN A 21 -20.36 15.04 7.77
C GLN A 21 -20.22 15.21 6.24
N TRP A 22 -20.90 16.20 5.64
CA TRP A 22 -20.82 16.38 4.18
C TRP A 22 -19.42 16.79 3.67
N PRO A 23 -18.69 17.77 4.26
CA PRO A 23 -17.37 18.10 3.77
C PRO A 23 -16.39 16.95 4.06
N THR A 24 -16.53 16.28 5.20
CA THR A 24 -15.70 15.13 5.56
C THR A 24 -15.92 13.98 4.58
N PHE A 25 -17.16 13.69 4.20
CA PHE A 25 -17.50 12.68 3.20
C PHE A 25 -16.81 12.96 1.86
N VAL A 26 -16.89 14.18 1.34
CA VAL A 26 -16.27 14.53 0.06
C VAL A 26 -14.74 14.40 0.14
N VAL A 27 -14.13 14.99 1.17
CA VAL A 27 -12.67 14.99 1.33
C VAL A 27 -12.15 13.57 1.53
N LEU A 28 -12.75 12.79 2.43
CA LEU A 28 -12.31 11.43 2.72
C LEU A 28 -12.61 10.46 1.58
N THR A 29 -13.67 10.64 0.81
CA THR A 29 -13.89 9.82 -0.40
C THR A 29 -12.80 10.03 -1.45
N VAL A 30 -12.39 11.28 -1.68
CA VAL A 30 -11.26 11.54 -2.59
C VAL A 30 -9.97 10.97 -2.00
N ALA A 31 -9.73 11.18 -0.71
CA ALA A 31 -8.53 10.66 -0.03
C ALA A 31 -8.46 9.13 -0.05
N ASP A 32 -9.55 8.43 0.27
CA ASP A 32 -9.64 6.97 0.28
C ASP A 32 -9.46 6.39 -1.12
N GLY A 33 -10.02 7.03 -2.16
CA GLY A 33 -9.77 6.65 -3.54
C GLY A 33 -8.30 6.80 -3.95
N LEU A 34 -7.65 7.88 -3.49
CA LEU A 34 -6.20 8.06 -3.68
C LEU A 34 -5.39 7.03 -2.87
N ILE A 35 -5.77 6.73 -1.64
CA ILE A 35 -5.13 5.70 -0.81
C ILE A 35 -5.26 4.33 -1.48
N LEU A 36 -6.45 3.94 -1.95
CA LEU A 36 -6.64 2.68 -2.67
C LEU A 36 -5.80 2.59 -3.95
N HIS A 37 -5.56 3.70 -4.62
CA HIS A 37 -4.73 3.76 -5.82
C HIS A 37 -3.23 3.70 -5.50
N LEU A 38 -2.77 4.42 -4.47
CA LEU A 38 -1.35 4.54 -4.12
C LEU A 38 -0.84 3.42 -3.19
N LEU A 39 -1.73 2.91 -2.34
CA LEU A 39 -1.49 1.91 -1.30
C LEU A 39 -2.52 0.78 -1.46
N PRO A 40 -2.46 0.02 -2.58
CA PRO A 40 -3.47 -0.98 -2.85
C PRO A 40 -3.43 -2.09 -1.79
N PRO A 41 -4.56 -2.39 -1.14
CA PRO A 41 -4.63 -3.43 -0.12
C PRO A 41 -4.71 -4.83 -0.74
N LEU A 42 -4.64 -5.01 -2.06
CA LEU A 42 -4.71 -6.32 -2.71
C LEU A 42 -3.66 -6.43 -3.82
N PRO A 43 -3.10 -7.64 -4.05
CA PRO A 43 -2.23 -7.89 -5.20
C PRO A 43 -2.97 -7.58 -6.51
N GLY A 44 -2.34 -6.80 -7.39
CA GLY A 44 -2.91 -6.38 -8.68
C GLY A 44 -3.33 -4.91 -8.75
N GLY A 45 -3.40 -4.20 -7.62
CA GLY A 45 -3.64 -2.75 -7.61
C GLY A 45 -5.04 -2.31 -8.05
N PHE A 46 -5.34 -1.02 -7.87
CA PHE A 46 -6.56 -0.40 -8.41
C PHE A 46 -6.19 0.79 -9.30
N ALA A 47 -6.77 0.86 -10.50
CA ALA A 47 -6.76 2.09 -11.28
C ALA A 47 -7.55 3.19 -10.54
N LEU A 48 -7.22 4.46 -10.78
CA LEU A 48 -7.79 5.59 -10.04
C LEU A 48 -9.32 5.67 -10.11
N VAL A 49 -9.88 5.46 -11.31
CA VAL A 49 -11.34 5.51 -11.53
C VAL A 49 -12.08 4.44 -10.72
N PRO A 50 -11.75 3.14 -10.84
CA PRO A 50 -12.40 2.13 -10.00
C PRO A 50 -12.14 2.31 -8.51
N ALA A 51 -10.96 2.81 -8.10
CA ALA A 51 -10.68 3.13 -6.70
C ALA A 51 -11.63 4.20 -6.13
N LEU A 52 -11.87 5.28 -6.88
CA LEU A 52 -12.83 6.33 -6.50
C LEU A 52 -14.27 5.81 -6.43
N ILE A 53 -14.67 4.93 -7.34
CA ILE A 53 -16.00 4.31 -7.33
C ILE A 53 -16.17 3.46 -6.07
N VAL A 54 -15.22 2.56 -5.79
CA VAL A 54 -15.23 1.68 -4.61
C VAL A 54 -15.23 2.48 -3.31
N SER A 55 -14.39 3.52 -3.23
CA SER A 55 -14.38 4.46 -2.11
C SER A 55 -15.73 5.14 -1.92
N SER A 56 -16.34 5.64 -3.00
CA SER A 56 -17.63 6.34 -2.95
C SER A 56 -18.74 5.43 -2.42
N PHE A 57 -18.84 4.20 -2.92
CA PHE A 57 -19.84 3.23 -2.44
C PHE A 57 -19.59 2.83 -0.98
N SER A 58 -18.33 2.60 -0.61
CA SER A 58 -17.96 2.25 0.77
C SER A 58 -18.33 3.35 1.75
N ASN A 59 -17.94 4.60 1.47
CA ASN A 59 -18.25 5.74 2.32
C ASN A 59 -19.75 6.04 2.35
N LEU A 60 -20.46 5.86 1.24
CA LEU A 60 -21.90 6.00 1.21
C LEU A 60 -22.57 4.95 2.09
N PHE A 61 -22.08 3.71 2.06
CA PHE A 61 -22.58 2.64 2.93
C PHE A 61 -22.36 2.96 4.42
N LEU A 62 -21.16 3.43 4.80
CA LEU A 62 -20.87 3.85 6.17
C LEU A 62 -21.84 4.93 6.66
N VAL A 63 -22.10 5.94 5.84
CA VAL A 63 -22.92 7.09 6.22
C VAL A 63 -24.43 6.81 6.11
N ALA A 64 -24.88 6.10 5.08
CA ALA A 64 -26.30 5.89 4.81
C ALA A 64 -26.88 4.67 5.55
N ALA A 65 -26.08 3.65 5.82
CA ALA A 65 -26.53 2.43 6.49
C ALA A 65 -26.03 2.34 7.95
N ILE A 66 -24.71 2.45 8.15
CA ILE A 66 -24.12 2.19 9.48
C ILE A 66 -24.36 3.35 10.45
N ALA A 67 -24.10 4.59 10.01
CA ALA A 67 -24.22 5.76 10.87
C ALA A 67 -25.63 5.94 11.47
N PRO A 68 -26.75 5.88 10.72
CA PRO A 68 -28.08 6.03 11.33
C PRO A 68 -28.45 4.85 12.23
N TRP A 69 -28.00 3.64 11.92
CA TRP A 69 -28.20 2.47 12.79
C TRP A 69 -27.48 2.65 14.14
N LEU A 70 -26.22 3.07 14.09
CA LEU A 70 -25.40 3.28 15.28
C LEU A 70 -25.86 4.49 16.09
N ALA A 71 -26.27 5.59 15.42
CA ALA A 71 -26.81 6.78 16.07
C ALA A 71 -28.10 6.47 16.85
N ARG A 72 -29.02 5.67 16.28
CA ARG A 72 -30.23 5.24 17.00
C ARG A 72 -29.90 4.42 18.25
N ARG A 73 -28.95 3.48 18.14
CA ARG A 73 -28.52 2.64 19.27
C ARG A 73 -27.79 3.41 20.36
N LEU A 74 -27.06 4.45 20.01
CA LEU A 74 -26.36 5.31 20.97
C LEU A 74 -27.30 6.33 21.62
N ALA A 75 -28.28 6.86 20.88
CA ALA A 75 -29.28 7.80 21.40
C ALA A 75 -30.17 7.19 22.49
N GLU A 76 -30.36 5.85 22.49
CA GLU A 76 -31.03 5.14 23.59
C GLU A 76 -30.33 5.31 24.94
N ARG A 77 -29.05 5.70 24.96
CA ARG A 77 -28.23 5.86 26.18
C ARG A 77 -28.12 7.31 26.68
N ASP A 78 -28.45 8.30 25.85
CA ASP A 78 -28.27 9.71 26.18
C ASP A 78 -29.40 10.56 25.53
N ALA A 79 -30.38 10.95 26.36
CA ALA A 79 -31.63 11.55 25.91
C ALA A 79 -31.55 13.07 25.65
N GLU A 80 -30.44 13.73 26.01
CA GLU A 80 -30.36 15.20 25.97
C GLU A 80 -29.89 15.76 24.62
N THR A 81 -29.19 14.96 23.81
CA THR A 81 -28.63 15.44 22.53
C THR A 81 -29.56 15.13 21.35
N PRO A 82 -29.86 16.12 20.49
CA PRO A 82 -30.68 15.90 19.28
C PRO A 82 -30.08 14.84 18.34
N LEU A 83 -30.93 14.00 17.76
CA LEU A 83 -30.54 12.87 16.89
C LEU A 83 -29.74 13.33 15.67
N GLU A 84 -30.04 14.52 15.13
CA GLU A 84 -29.34 15.08 13.98
C GLU A 84 -27.86 15.34 14.28
N VAL A 85 -27.55 15.84 15.48
CA VAL A 85 -26.18 16.12 15.92
C VAL A 85 -25.43 14.81 16.18
N TYR A 86 -26.12 13.81 16.74
CA TYR A 86 -25.55 12.48 16.92
C TYR A 86 -25.22 11.82 15.57
N SER A 87 -26.14 11.88 14.61
CA SER A 87 -25.93 11.30 13.28
C SER A 87 -24.74 11.94 12.55
N ASP A 88 -24.61 13.27 12.59
CA ASP A 88 -23.48 13.99 11.96
C ASP A 88 -22.14 13.58 12.57
N ARG A 89 -22.05 13.49 13.90
CA ARG A 89 -20.82 13.09 14.61
C ARG A 89 -20.47 11.63 14.36
N VAL A 90 -21.45 10.73 14.43
CA VAL A 90 -21.25 9.30 14.21
C VAL A 90 -20.79 9.05 12.77
N GLY A 91 -21.45 9.68 11.78
CA GLY A 91 -21.04 9.58 10.38
C GLY A 91 -19.62 10.10 10.14
N THR A 92 -19.30 11.27 10.69
CA THR A 92 -17.94 11.86 10.59
C THR A 92 -16.88 10.95 11.22
N THR A 93 -17.18 10.37 12.39
CA THR A 93 -16.26 9.46 13.10
C THR A 93 -16.06 8.16 12.34
N LEU A 94 -17.14 7.58 11.79
CA LEU A 94 -17.08 6.35 11.00
C LEU A 94 -16.23 6.53 9.74
N LEU A 95 -16.38 7.66 9.04
CA LEU A 95 -15.55 7.95 7.88
C LEU A 95 -14.07 8.06 8.26
N ALA A 96 -13.75 8.80 9.33
CA ALA A 96 -12.37 8.95 9.79
C ALA A 96 -11.75 7.60 10.20
N LEU A 97 -12.49 6.74 10.92
CA LEU A 97 -12.04 5.40 11.29
C LEU A 97 -11.88 4.50 10.06
N GLY A 98 -12.78 4.60 9.08
CA GLY A 98 -12.69 3.89 7.80
C GLY A 98 -11.40 4.22 7.05
N THR A 99 -11.09 5.52 6.90
CA THR A 99 -9.84 5.99 6.28
C THR A 99 -8.61 5.49 7.05
N VAL A 100 -8.60 5.58 8.38
CA VAL A 100 -7.48 5.06 9.20
C VAL A 100 -7.29 3.56 8.99
N GLY A 101 -8.38 2.78 9.00
CA GLY A 101 -8.33 1.34 8.73
C GLY A 101 -7.76 1.05 7.35
N LEU A 102 -8.19 1.79 6.34
CA LEU A 102 -7.69 1.66 4.97
C LEU A 102 -6.19 1.97 4.88
N VAL A 103 -5.72 3.03 5.53
CA VAL A 103 -4.28 3.35 5.58
C VAL A 103 -3.49 2.23 6.25
N ILE A 104 -3.97 1.71 7.38
CA ILE A 104 -3.30 0.60 8.08
C ILE A 104 -3.21 -0.64 7.19
N THR A 105 -4.29 -1.00 6.50
CA THR A 105 -4.30 -2.15 5.58
C THR A 105 -3.40 -1.91 4.38
N GLY A 106 -3.44 -0.72 3.77
CA GLY A 106 -2.59 -0.36 2.64
C GLY A 106 -1.10 -0.36 2.98
N LEU A 107 -0.73 0.12 4.17
CA LEU A 107 0.64 0.05 4.69
C LEU A 107 1.07 -1.38 5.01
N GLY A 108 0.16 -2.20 5.54
CA GLY A 108 0.44 -3.62 5.82
C GLY A 108 0.67 -4.47 4.58
N ASN A 109 0.08 -4.08 3.44
CA ASN A 109 0.17 -4.80 2.17
C ASN A 109 1.13 -4.18 1.14
N GLN A 110 1.80 -3.06 1.45
CA GLN A 110 2.92 -2.67 0.61
C GLN A 110 3.96 -3.80 0.67
N PRO A 111 4.47 -4.27 -0.50
CA PRO A 111 5.62 -5.16 -0.49
C PRO A 111 6.72 -4.41 0.26
N LEU A 112 7.05 -4.91 1.45
CA LEU A 112 8.16 -4.40 2.24
C LEU A 112 9.43 -4.71 1.45
N VAL A 113 9.79 -3.82 0.52
CA VAL A 113 11.06 -3.85 -0.25
C VAL A 113 12.28 -3.69 0.70
N VAL A 114 12.09 -3.74 2.03
CA VAL A 114 13.13 -3.53 3.03
C VAL A 114 13.06 -4.54 4.21
N SER A 115 12.34 -5.67 4.11
CA SER A 115 12.48 -6.73 5.14
C SER A 115 12.14 -8.14 4.64
N GLU A 116 12.92 -8.64 3.70
CA GLU A 116 13.25 -10.06 3.63
C GLU A 116 14.67 -10.26 4.19
N THR A 117 14.90 -9.99 5.48
CA THR A 117 16.26 -10.18 6.03
C THR A 117 16.70 -11.62 5.82
N GLU A 118 15.89 -12.62 6.15
CA GLU A 118 16.35 -14.01 6.04
C GLU A 118 16.51 -14.50 4.58
N ARG A 119 15.54 -14.22 3.69
CA ARG A 119 15.61 -14.67 2.28
C ARG A 119 16.64 -13.89 1.47
N THR A 120 16.72 -12.57 1.63
CA THR A 120 17.74 -11.76 0.96
C THR A 120 19.13 -12.02 1.54
N GLU A 121 19.27 -12.30 2.84
CA GLU A 121 20.54 -12.73 3.43
C GLU A 121 20.95 -14.12 2.94
N ARG A 122 20.01 -15.09 2.87
CA ARG A 122 20.26 -16.42 2.29
C ARG A 122 20.66 -16.34 0.83
N LEU A 123 19.96 -15.53 0.03
CA LEU A 123 20.31 -15.28 -1.37
C LEU A 123 21.69 -14.64 -1.48
N GLY A 124 21.95 -13.58 -0.71
CA GLY A 124 23.22 -12.87 -0.74
C GLY A 124 24.39 -13.74 -0.27
N ALA A 125 24.19 -14.59 0.74
CA ALA A 125 25.17 -15.59 1.15
C ALA A 125 25.41 -16.62 0.04
N ALA A 126 24.36 -17.23 -0.51
CA ALA A 126 24.46 -18.25 -1.55
C ALA A 126 25.15 -17.72 -2.82
N VAL A 127 24.81 -16.50 -3.27
CA VAL A 127 25.46 -15.87 -4.44
C VAL A 127 26.92 -15.56 -4.16
N ARG A 128 27.26 -15.03 -2.97
CA ARG A 128 28.66 -14.75 -2.60
C ARG A 128 29.48 -16.04 -2.54
N ASP A 129 28.95 -17.09 -1.94
CA ASP A 129 29.62 -18.39 -1.83
C ASP A 129 29.81 -19.03 -3.21
N TYR A 130 28.77 -19.03 -4.04
CA TYR A 130 28.84 -19.52 -5.41
C TYR A 130 29.88 -18.78 -6.27
N VAL A 131 29.90 -17.45 -6.21
CA VAL A 131 30.86 -16.63 -6.99
C VAL A 131 32.27 -16.80 -6.46
N ARG A 132 32.44 -16.93 -5.14
CA ARG A 132 33.75 -17.17 -4.53
C ARG A 132 34.33 -18.52 -4.95
N ASP A 133 33.49 -19.55 -5.01
CA ASP A 133 33.95 -20.93 -5.27
C ASP A 133 34.06 -21.24 -6.77
N LEU A 134 33.16 -20.70 -7.60
CA LEU A 134 33.02 -21.09 -9.01
C LEU A 134 33.11 -19.91 -9.99
N GLY A 135 33.10 -18.67 -9.51
CA GLY A 135 33.12 -17.48 -10.33
C GLY A 135 34.49 -17.23 -10.98
N ALA A 136 34.47 -16.81 -12.26
CA ALA A 136 35.66 -16.31 -12.92
C ALA A 136 36.20 -15.04 -12.20
N PRO A 137 37.50 -14.72 -12.31
CA PRO A 137 38.09 -13.56 -11.62
C PRO A 137 37.39 -12.22 -11.94
N GLU A 138 36.84 -12.08 -13.14
CA GLU A 138 36.04 -10.93 -13.54
C GLU A 138 34.74 -10.81 -12.74
N ILE A 139 34.01 -11.91 -12.59
CA ILE A 139 32.76 -11.97 -11.82
C ILE A 139 33.03 -11.69 -10.34
N GLN A 140 34.12 -12.23 -9.79
CA GLN A 140 34.51 -11.98 -8.40
C GLN A 140 34.81 -10.50 -8.13
N ARG A 141 35.50 -9.82 -9.07
CA ARG A 141 35.82 -8.39 -8.96
C ARG A 141 34.61 -7.49 -9.12
N ASN A 142 33.60 -7.92 -9.87
CA ASN A 142 32.40 -7.14 -10.13
C ASN A 142 31.23 -7.54 -9.23
N LEU A 143 31.45 -8.36 -8.19
CA LEU A 143 30.40 -8.91 -7.35
C LEU A 143 29.52 -7.82 -6.69
N GLU A 144 30.08 -6.64 -6.38
CA GLU A 144 29.28 -5.52 -5.85
C GLU A 144 28.25 -4.96 -6.85
N THR A 145 28.36 -5.31 -8.13
CA THR A 145 27.42 -4.91 -9.19
C THR A 145 26.25 -5.89 -9.33
N ALA A 146 26.17 -6.90 -8.46
CA ALA A 146 25.08 -7.85 -8.43
C ALA A 146 23.73 -7.13 -8.34
N ASN A 147 22.88 -7.40 -9.33
CA ASN A 147 21.53 -6.92 -9.39
C ASN A 147 20.58 -8.13 -9.35
N THR A 148 19.75 -8.20 -8.31
CA THR A 148 18.78 -9.27 -8.11
C THR A 148 17.39 -8.77 -8.49
N PHE A 149 16.64 -9.59 -9.22
CA PHE A 149 15.29 -9.32 -9.64
C PHE A 149 14.39 -10.51 -9.28
N PRO A 150 13.26 -10.31 -8.59
CA PRO A 150 12.32 -11.39 -8.26
C PRO A 150 11.59 -11.85 -9.53
N THR A 151 11.33 -13.15 -9.63
CA THR A 151 10.50 -13.69 -10.71
C THR A 151 9.04 -13.82 -10.26
N ASP A 152 8.16 -14.32 -11.14
CA ASP A 152 6.75 -14.57 -10.80
C ASP A 152 6.57 -15.72 -9.79
N GLU A 153 7.58 -16.58 -9.64
CA GLU A 153 7.60 -17.67 -8.65
C GLU A 153 8.18 -17.18 -7.31
N ASP A 154 7.49 -17.50 -6.20
CA ASP A 154 7.92 -17.10 -4.86
C ASP A 154 9.25 -17.77 -4.50
N GLY A 155 10.15 -17.03 -3.86
CA GLY A 155 11.48 -17.52 -3.50
C GLY A 155 12.45 -17.75 -4.66
N TYR A 156 12.04 -17.47 -5.91
CA TYR A 156 12.86 -17.63 -7.11
C TYR A 156 13.31 -16.28 -7.68
N PHE A 157 14.64 -16.11 -7.81
CA PHE A 157 15.25 -14.83 -8.16
C PHE A 157 16.25 -14.97 -9.31
N ARG A 158 16.31 -13.95 -10.17
CA ARG A 158 17.38 -13.80 -11.17
C ARG A 158 18.41 -12.78 -10.69
N THR A 159 19.64 -13.24 -10.44
CA THR A 159 20.75 -12.38 -10.03
C THR A 159 21.76 -12.26 -11.17
N CYS A 160 22.06 -11.03 -11.58
CA CYS A 160 23.00 -10.72 -12.65
C CYS A 160 24.15 -9.86 -12.13
N ILE A 161 25.39 -10.23 -12.44
CA ILE A 161 26.61 -9.49 -12.12
C ILE A 161 27.15 -8.89 -13.42
N ALA A 162 27.42 -7.59 -13.44
CA ALA A 162 27.93 -6.94 -14.66
C ALA A 162 29.33 -7.48 -15.01
N LEU A 163 29.55 -7.73 -16.30
CA LEU A 163 30.89 -8.00 -16.82
C LEU A 163 31.61 -6.66 -17.10
N ASP A 164 32.90 -6.73 -17.43
CA ASP A 164 33.71 -5.55 -17.79
C ASP A 164 33.09 -4.83 -18.99
N ASP A 165 32.53 -5.60 -19.92
CA ASP A 165 31.56 -5.12 -20.90
C ASP A 165 30.19 -4.96 -20.25
N ARG A 166 29.83 -3.72 -19.93
CA ARG A 166 28.59 -3.36 -19.23
C ARG A 166 27.30 -3.67 -20.01
N THR A 167 27.41 -4.05 -21.28
CA THR A 167 26.25 -4.52 -22.08
C THR A 167 25.91 -5.98 -21.79
N ARG A 168 26.81 -6.70 -21.09
CA ARG A 168 26.66 -8.12 -20.76
C ARG A 168 26.76 -8.35 -19.25
N ALA A 169 26.11 -9.39 -18.80
CA ALA A 169 26.10 -9.81 -17.41
C ALA A 169 26.28 -11.32 -17.30
N PHE A 170 26.89 -11.75 -16.20
CA PHE A 170 26.82 -13.14 -15.74
C PHE A 170 25.57 -13.30 -14.87
N CYS A 171 24.59 -14.05 -15.36
CA CYS A 171 23.32 -14.22 -14.70
C CYS A 171 23.14 -15.65 -14.16
N MET A 172 22.39 -15.75 -13.07
CA MET A 172 22.01 -17.01 -12.44
C MET A 172 20.62 -16.91 -11.83
N PHE A 173 19.91 -18.02 -11.84
CA PHE A 173 18.70 -18.19 -11.06
C PHE A 173 19.05 -18.76 -9.70
N VAL A 174 18.40 -18.24 -8.66
CA VAL A 174 18.59 -18.62 -7.26
C VAL A 174 17.22 -18.97 -6.71
N ASP A 175 17.05 -20.24 -6.36
CA ASP A 175 15.91 -20.73 -5.59
C ASP A 175 16.30 -20.75 -4.10
N THR A 176 15.59 -19.95 -3.32
CA THR A 176 15.82 -19.80 -1.87
C THR A 176 14.90 -20.66 -1.00
N GLU A 177 13.96 -21.39 -1.62
CA GLU A 177 13.09 -22.35 -0.94
C GLU A 177 13.81 -23.68 -0.70
N GLU A 178 14.73 -24.04 -1.60
CA GLU A 178 15.61 -25.19 -1.44
C GLU A 178 16.65 -24.99 -0.32
N THR A 179 16.99 -26.08 0.39
CA THR A 179 18.00 -26.08 1.45
C THR A 179 19.09 -27.14 1.17
N PRO A 180 20.30 -26.75 0.71
CA PRO A 180 20.78 -25.38 0.46
C PRO A 180 20.13 -24.73 -0.78
N PRO A 181 20.18 -23.39 -0.92
CA PRO A 181 19.65 -22.68 -2.09
C PRO A 181 20.21 -23.24 -3.40
N LEU A 182 19.32 -23.51 -4.36
CA LEU A 182 19.69 -24.05 -5.66
C LEU A 182 20.06 -22.91 -6.60
N ILE A 183 21.31 -22.92 -7.10
CA ILE A 183 21.79 -21.93 -8.07
C ILE A 183 21.97 -22.59 -9.43
N THR A 184 21.26 -22.06 -10.42
CA THR A 184 21.35 -22.50 -11.82
C THR A 184 21.87 -21.37 -12.68
N ARG A 185 22.92 -21.61 -13.46
CA ARG A 185 23.47 -20.60 -14.37
C ARG A 185 22.45 -20.30 -15.47
N ASP A 186 22.22 -19.00 -15.69
CA ASP A 186 21.46 -18.54 -16.85
C ASP A 186 22.39 -18.44 -18.07
N SER A 187 21.89 -18.92 -19.20
CA SER A 187 22.58 -18.83 -20.49
C SER A 187 22.44 -17.46 -21.14
N ASP A 188 21.42 -16.69 -20.76
CA ASP A 188 21.20 -15.33 -21.23
C ASP A 188 22.13 -14.35 -20.52
N GLN A 189 22.94 -13.63 -21.30
CA GLN A 189 23.90 -12.65 -20.80
C GLN A 189 23.33 -11.22 -20.76
N ARG A 190 22.04 -11.02 -21.07
CA ARG A 190 21.39 -9.71 -20.98
C ARG A 190 21.16 -9.34 -19.50
N PRO A 191 21.55 -8.11 -19.09
CA PRO A 191 21.24 -7.60 -17.76
C PRO A 191 19.73 -7.62 -17.47
N ASN A 192 19.34 -7.69 -16.20
CA ASN A 192 17.92 -7.68 -15.79
C ASN A 192 17.13 -6.52 -16.40
N ALA A 193 17.73 -5.33 -16.46
CA ALA A 193 17.09 -4.15 -17.06
C ALA A 193 16.74 -4.31 -18.54
N VAL A 194 17.39 -5.21 -19.27
CA VAL A 194 17.05 -5.54 -20.66
C VAL A 194 16.12 -6.74 -20.69
N TYR A 195 16.46 -7.81 -19.97
CA TYR A 195 15.70 -9.07 -19.95
C TYR A 195 14.22 -8.89 -19.57
N PHE A 196 13.92 -8.05 -18.58
CA PHE A 196 12.54 -7.82 -18.11
C PHE A 196 11.81 -6.67 -18.79
N ASN A 197 12.49 -5.87 -19.62
CA ASN A 197 11.88 -4.74 -20.34
C ASN A 197 11.76 -4.98 -21.86
N ASP A 198 12.25 -6.11 -22.37
CA ASP A 198 12.09 -6.52 -23.77
C ASP A 198 10.74 -7.26 -23.91
N PRO A 199 9.76 -6.70 -24.64
CA PRO A 199 8.40 -7.27 -24.76
C PRO A 199 8.33 -8.57 -25.57
#